data_AF-A0A7X6VME7-F1
#
_entry.id   AF-A0A7X6VME7-F1
#
_cell.length_a   1.000
_cell.length_b   1.000
_cell.length_c   1.000
_cell.angle_alpha   90.00
_cell.angle_beta   90.00
_cell.angle_gamma   90.00
#
_symmetry.space_group_name_H-M   'P 1'
#
loop_
_entity.id
_entity.type
_entity.pdbx_description
1 polymer ?
#
loop_
_entity_poly.entity_id
_entity_poly.type
_entity_poly.pdbx_seq_one_letter_code
_entity_poly.pdbx_strand_id
1 'polypeptide(L)'
;MDLTTIIGLAICLILVIGGVVAGGQGSAFVDFQSMLIVLGGTGGALIVANPPEKLKGSLKILKMAFTGGTPDLVSLVQTVVSFAEKARREGLLALESDASELD
;
A
#
# COMPACT_ATOMS: atom_id res chain seq x y z
N MET A 1 -9.47 -1.89 0.88
CA MET A 1 -8.66 -2.88 1.62
C MET A 1 -9.12 -4.26 1.18
N ASP A 2 -8.24 -5.02 0.52
CA ASP A 2 -8.59 -6.37 0.05
C ASP A 2 -8.86 -7.33 1.21
N LEU A 3 -9.90 -8.15 1.10
CA LEU A 3 -10.25 -9.17 2.08
C LEU A 3 -9.07 -10.09 2.40
N THR A 4 -8.26 -10.39 1.38
CA THR A 4 -7.02 -11.17 1.49
C THR A 4 -6.00 -10.52 2.44
N THR A 5 -5.87 -9.19 2.39
CA THR A 5 -4.96 -8.45 3.28
C THR A 5 -5.42 -8.54 4.73
N ILE A 6 -6.73 -8.44 4.96
CA ILE A 6 -7.33 -8.56 6.30
C ILE A 6 -7.11 -9.98 6.86
N ILE A 7 -7.41 -11.01 6.06
CA ILE A 7 -7.26 -12.41 6.48
C ILE A 7 -5.78 -12.74 6.76
N GLY A 8 -4.87 -12.32 5.88
CA GLY A 8 -3.44 -12.54 6.07
C GLY A 8 -2.91 -11.88 7.35
N LEU A 9 -3.33 -10.64 7.61
CA LEU A 9 -2.97 -9.92 8.83
C LEU A 9 -3.52 -10.61 10.09
N ALA A 10 -4.75 -11.12 10.04
CA ALA A 10 -5.35 -11.86 11.14
C ALA A 10 -4.60 -13.17 11.44
N ILE A 11 -4.27 -13.96 10.42
CA ILE A 11 -3.49 -15.20 10.58
C ILE A 11 -2.13 -14.92 11.19
N CYS A 12 -1.44 -13.88 10.69
CA CYS A 12 -0.14 -13.45 11.22
C CYS A 12 -0.23 -13.14 12.72
N LEU A 13 -1.18 -12.29 13.12
CA LEU A 13 -1.35 -11.93 14.53
C LEU A 13 -1.70 -13.12 15.42
N ILE A 14 -2.59 -14.01 14.96
CA ILE A 14 -3.00 -15.19 15.73
C ILE A 14 -1.81 -16.13 15.97
N LEU A 15 -1.00 -16.39 14.94
CA LEU A 15 0.15 -17.29 15.08
C LEU A 15 1.26 -16.69 15.95
N VAL A 16 1.55 -15.39 15.78
CA VAL A 16 2.56 -14.70 16.59
C VAL A 16 2.15 -14.65 18.06
N ILE A 17 0.93 -14.17 18.34
CA ILE A 17 0.42 -14.08 19.72
C ILE A 17 0.25 -15.49 20.32
N GLY A 18 -0.26 -16.44 19.55
CA GLY A 18 -0.41 -17.83 19.98
C GLY A 18 0.92 -18.47 20.37
N GLY A 19 1.98 -18.25 19.58
CA GLY A 19 3.33 -18.73 19.89
C GLY A 19 3.91 -18.10 21.16
N VAL A 20 3.72 -16.78 21.34
CA VAL A 20 4.18 -16.05 22.52
C VAL A 20 3.49 -16.55 23.79
N VAL A 21 2.17 -16.79 23.74
CA VAL A 21 1.39 -17.28 24.88
C VAL A 21 1.74 -18.75 25.20
N ALA A 22 1.92 -19.60 24.18
CA ALA A 22 2.34 -20.99 24.36
C ALA A 22 3.74 -21.12 24.99
N GLY A 23 4.63 -20.13 24.77
CA GLY A 23 5.97 -20.06 25.36
C GLY A 23 6.03 -19.69 26.85
N GLY A 24 4.89 -19.39 27.49
CA GLY A 24 4.77 -19.30 28.95
C GLY A 24 5.09 -17.94 29.59
N GLN A 25 6.03 -17.15 29.06
CA GLN A 25 6.32 -15.80 29.57
C GLN A 25 6.22 -14.75 28.46
N GLY A 26 4.99 -14.29 28.17
CA GLY A 26 4.75 -13.21 27.22
C GLY A 26 5.47 -11.89 27.56
N SER A 27 5.76 -11.65 28.85
CA SER A 27 6.53 -10.50 29.32
C SER A 27 8.00 -10.53 28.90
N ALA A 28 8.55 -11.70 28.56
CA ALA A 28 9.92 -11.81 28.04
C ALA A 28 10.05 -11.31 26.59
N PHE A 29 8.94 -11.19 25.87
CA PHE A 29 8.92 -10.73 24.47
C PHE A 29 8.74 -9.21 24.32
N VAL A 30 8.42 -8.50 25.41
CA VAL A 30 8.20 -7.06 25.41
C VAL A 30 9.20 -6.41 26.36
N ASP A 31 10.41 -6.15 25.86
CA ASP A 31 11.42 -5.38 26.56
C ASP A 31 11.80 -4.12 25.80
N PHE A 32 12.16 -3.08 26.55
CA PHE A 32 12.43 -1.75 26.01
C PHE A 32 13.70 -1.73 25.14
N GLN A 33 14.71 -2.52 25.50
CA GLN A 33 15.97 -2.58 24.76
C GLN A 33 15.76 -3.20 23.36
N SER A 34 15.04 -4.31 23.27
CA SER A 34 14.72 -4.94 21.98
C SER A 34 13.87 -4.03 21.09
N MET A 35 12.93 -3.27 21.66
CA MET A 35 12.16 -2.29 20.88
C MET A 35 13.06 -1.19 20.30
N LEU A 36 14.02 -0.68 21.06
CA LEU A 36 14.98 0.32 20.56
C LEU A 36 15.87 -0.24 19.44
N ILE A 37 16.34 -1.49 19.57
CA ILE A 37 17.18 -2.12 18.56
C ILE A 37 16.38 -2.39 17.29
N VAL A 38 15.17 -2.94 17.41
CA VAL A 38 14.33 -3.28 16.27
C VAL A 38 13.82 -2.01 15.58
N LEU A 39 13.19 -1.08 16.30
CA LEU A 39 12.63 0.14 15.70
C LEU A 39 13.73 1.11 15.25
N GLY A 40 14.76 1.31 16.07
CA GLY A 40 15.89 2.18 15.72
C GLY A 40 16.75 1.59 14.59
N GLY A 41 17.01 0.28 14.63
CA GLY A 41 17.78 -0.43 13.61
C GLY A 41 17.05 -0.50 12.28
N THR A 42 15.77 -0.87 12.26
CA THR A 42 14.96 -0.87 11.03
C THR A 42 14.76 0.53 10.47
N GLY A 43 14.51 1.53 11.32
CA GLY A 43 14.40 2.93 10.90
C GLY A 43 15.71 3.46 10.31
N GLY A 44 16.85 3.20 10.96
CA GLY A 44 18.17 3.57 10.47
C GLY A 44 18.52 2.87 9.16
N ALA A 45 18.26 1.56 9.06
CA ALA A 45 18.45 0.78 7.84
C ALA A 45 17.57 1.30 6.69
N LEU A 46 16.32 1.68 6.97
CA LEU A 46 15.41 2.27 5.99
C LEU A 46 15.96 3.58 5.42
N ILE A 47 16.54 4.42 6.29
CA ILE A 47 17.15 5.70 5.90
C ILE A 47 18.41 5.48 5.04
N VAL A 48 19.26 4.52 5.41
CA VAL A 48 20.48 4.19 4.64
C VAL A 48 20.13 3.57 3.29
N ALA A 49 19.12 2.70 3.25
CA ALA A 49 18.76 1.95 2.04
C ALA A 49 17.98 2.77 1.00
N ASN A 50 17.37 3.90 1.38
CA ASN A 50 16.47 4.64 0.52
C ASN A 50 16.84 6.13 0.42
N PRO A 51 16.84 6.71 -0.80
CA PRO A 51 17.00 8.14 -0.95
C PRO A 51 15.84 8.93 -0.29
N PRO A 52 16.08 10.17 0.16
CA PRO A 52 15.13 10.98 0.93
C PRO A 52 13.79 11.25 0.24
N GLU A 53 13.76 11.24 -1.10
CA GLU A 53 12.54 11.39 -1.89
C GLU A 53 11.61 10.18 -1.74
N LYS A 54 12.17 8.96 -1.72
CA LYS A 54 11.40 7.72 -1.54
C LYS A 54 10.91 7.54 -0.11
N LEU A 55 11.66 8.05 0.88
CA LEU A 55 11.27 8.03 2.29
C LEU A 55 9.97 8.81 2.56
N LYS A 56 9.74 9.92 1.88
CA LYS A 56 8.46 10.66 2.00
C LYS A 56 7.29 9.91 1.33
N GLY A 57 7.57 9.21 0.23
CA GLY A 57 6.59 8.41 -0.49
C GLY A 57 6.18 7.12 0.25
N SER A 58 7.07 6.54 1.06
CA SER A 58 6.80 5.27 1.76
C SER A 58 5.63 5.37 2.75
N LEU A 59 5.48 6.50 3.46
CA LEU A 59 4.32 6.74 4.34
C LEU A 59 3.01 6.80 3.56
N LYS A 60 3.02 7.40 2.36
CA LYS A 60 1.85 7.43 1.47
C LYS A 60 1.50 6.03 0.98
N ILE A 61 2.50 5.24 0.60
CA ILE A 61 2.32 3.85 0.15
C ILE A 61 1.79 2.98 1.29
N LEU A 62 2.32 3.14 2.51
CA LEU A 62 1.83 2.42 3.68
C LEU A 62 0.34 2.71 3.90
N LYS A 63 -0.08 3.98 3.79
CA LYS A 63 -1.50 4.34 3.86
C LYS A 63 -2.31 3.66 2.75
N MET A 64 -1.82 3.70 1.51
CA MET A 64 -2.47 3.03 0.37
C MET A 64 -2.54 1.50 0.53
N ALA A 65 -1.61 0.86 1.24
CA ALA A 65 -1.69 -0.57 1.51
C ALA A 65 -2.91 -0.94 2.39
N PHE A 66 -3.31 -0.04 3.31
CA PHE A 66 -4.50 -0.23 4.14
C PHE A 66 -5.77 0.32 3.50
N THR A 67 -5.71 1.41 2.74
CA THR A 67 -6.91 2.07 2.19
C THR A 67 -7.17 1.78 0.72
N GLY A 68 -6.19 1.25 -0.02
CA GLY A 68 -6.27 0.99 -1.45
C GLY A 68 -7.36 -0.02 -1.78
N GLY A 69 -8.16 0.31 -2.80
CA GLY A 69 -9.03 -0.63 -3.49
C GLY A 69 -8.33 -1.15 -4.74
N THR A 70 -8.73 -2.33 -5.19
CA THR A 70 -8.32 -2.86 -6.49
C THR A 70 -8.90 -1.93 -7.57
N PRO A 71 -8.08 -1.39 -8.49
CA PRO A 71 -8.61 -0.59 -9.58
C PRO A 71 -9.54 -1.46 -10.44
N ASP A 72 -10.69 -0.92 -10.81
CA ASP A 72 -11.59 -1.61 -11.75
C ASP A 72 -11.00 -1.53 -13.16
N LEU A 73 -10.27 -2.57 -13.51
CA LEU A 73 -9.61 -2.68 -14.80
C LEU A 73 -10.61 -2.72 -15.96
N VAL A 74 -11.84 -3.20 -15.72
CA VAL A 74 -12.86 -3.32 -16.78
C VAL A 74 -13.39 -1.94 -17.16
N SER A 75 -13.77 -1.12 -16.18
CA SER A 75 -14.17 0.26 -16.47
C SER A 75 -13.01 1.07 -17.05
N LEU A 76 -11.79 0.87 -16.57
CA LEU A 76 -10.61 1.56 -17.12
C LEU A 76 -10.41 1.22 -18.61
N VAL A 77 -10.55 -0.04 -19.01
CA VAL A 77 -10.49 -0.43 -20.42
C VAL A 77 -11.61 0.22 -21.23
N GLN A 78 -12.84 0.28 -20.70
CA GLN A 78 -13.95 0.95 -21.37
C GLN A 78 -13.68 2.45 -21.58
N THR A 79 -13.12 3.14 -20.59
CA THR A 79 -12.71 4.54 -20.68
C THR A 79 -11.64 4.75 -21.75
N VAL A 80 -10.63 3.87 -21.81
CA VAL A 80 -9.57 3.96 -22.83
C VAL A 80 -10.12 3.74 -24.24
N VAL A 81 -11.04 2.78 -24.42
CA VAL A 81 -11.68 2.51 -25.71
C VAL A 81 -12.56 3.68 -26.14
N SER A 82 -13.36 4.25 -25.25
CA SER A 82 -14.21 5.41 -25.57
C SER A 82 -13.38 6.62 -26.00
N PHE A 83 -12.24 6.85 -25.33
CA PHE A 83 -11.27 7.87 -25.71
C PHE A 83 -10.64 7.63 -27.08
N ALA A 84 -10.28 6.39 -27.41
CA ALA A 84 -9.76 6.04 -28.72
C ALA A 84 -10.80 6.23 -29.84
N GLU A 85 -12.07 5.86 -29.60
CA GLU A 85 -13.15 6.09 -30.55
C GLU A 85 -13.43 7.58 -30.76
N LYS A 86 -13.43 8.38 -29.68
CA LYS A 86 -13.65 9.82 -29.74
C LYS A 86 -12.52 10.52 -30.48
N ALA A 87 -11.26 10.19 -30.17
CA ALA A 87 -10.10 10.72 -30.89
C ALA A 87 -10.14 10.41 -32.39
N ARG A 88 -10.65 9.23 -32.76
CA ARG A 88 -10.79 8.81 -34.17
C ARG A 88 -11.90 9.55 -34.91
N ARG A 89 -13.02 9.85 -34.24
CA ARG A 89 -14.21 10.47 -34.87
C ARG A 89 -14.18 11.99 -34.83
N GLU A 90 -13.78 12.54 -33.70
CA GLU A 90 -13.91 13.97 -33.36
C GLU A 90 -12.55 14.67 -33.31
N GLY A 91 -11.45 13.92 -33.37
CA GLY A 91 -10.09 14.46 -33.36
C GLY A 91 -9.54 14.67 -31.94
N LEU A 92 -8.26 15.04 -31.87
CA LEU A 92 -7.53 15.14 -30.61
C LEU A 92 -8.01 16.27 -29.70
N LEU A 93 -8.56 17.35 -30.26
CA LEU A 93 -9.09 18.50 -29.50
C LEU A 93 -10.30 18.12 -28.62
N ALA A 94 -11.18 17.25 -29.11
CA ALA A 94 -12.34 16.78 -28.37
C ALA A 94 -11.97 15.74 -27.29
N LEU A 95 -10.80 15.12 -27.42
CA LEU A 95 -10.24 14.23 -26.39
C LEU A 95 -9.60 15.05 -25.26
N GLU A 96 -8.92 16.14 -25.60
CA GLU A 96 -8.23 17.00 -24.63
C GLU A 96 -9.22 17.65 -23.64
N SER A 97 -10.41 18.05 -24.13
CA SER A 97 -11.48 18.57 -23.26
C SER A 97 -11.97 17.55 -22.24
N ASP A 98 -12.20 16.30 -22.66
CA ASP A 98 -12.70 15.24 -21.78
C ASP A 98 -11.64 14.77 -20.79
N ALA A 99 -10.38 14.70 -21.23
CA ALA A 99 -9.26 14.34 -20.37
C ALA A 99 -9.07 15.37 -19.25
N SER A 100 -9.30 16.66 -19.53
CA SER A 100 -9.20 17.73 -18.52
C SER A 100 -10.30 17.70 -17.45
N GLU A 101 -11.41 17.01 -17.67
CA GLU A 101 -12.47 16.80 -16.67
C GLU A 101 -12.16 15.68 -15.67
N LEU A 102 -11.14 14.86 -15.95
CA LEU A 102 -10.74 13.68 -15.15
C LEU A 102 -9.55 13.90 -14.21
N ASP A 103 -8.88 15.05 -14.31
CA ASP A 103 -7.82 15.51 -13.38
C ASP A 103 -8.39 15.99 -12.04
#